data_AF-A0A916I1G5-F1
#
_entry.id   AF-A0A916I1G5-F1
#
_cell.length_a   1.000
_cell.length_b   1.000
_cell.length_c   1.000
_cell.angle_alpha   90.00
_cell.angle_beta   90.00
_cell.angle_gamma   90.00
#
_symmetry.space_group_name_H-M   'P 1'
#
loop_
_entity.id
_entity.type
_entity.pdbx_description
1 polymer ?
#
loop_
_entity_poly.entity_id
_entity_poly.type
_entity_poly.pdbx_seq_one_letter_code
_entity_poly.pdbx_strand_id
1 'polypeptide(L)' 'MPKCETCGNDYDKCFEVVLGGEGHSFDSFECAIQALAPRCAHCGCRIIGHGIESEGQYYCCAHCAHETGVPAARDRV' A
#
# COMPACT_ATOMS: atom_id res chain seq x y z
N MET A 1 -13.79 -14.16 16.47
CA MET A 1 -13.21 -14.61 15.18
C MET A 1 -11.98 -13.73 14.93
N PRO A 2 -11.26 -13.80 13.79
CA PRO A 2 -10.21 -12.81 13.53
C PRO A 2 -10.84 -11.41 13.54
N LYS A 3 -10.23 -10.47 14.24
CA LYS A 3 -10.68 -9.08 14.24
C LYS A 3 -9.94 -8.32 13.17
N CYS A 4 -10.66 -7.48 12.41
CA CYS A 4 -10.03 -6.58 11.48
C CYS A 4 -9.10 -5.62 12.23
N GLU A 5 -7.83 -5.56 11.83
CA GLU A 5 -6.82 -4.69 12.47
C GLU A 5 -7.13 -3.20 12.30
N THR A 6 -7.84 -2.83 11.24
CA THR A 6 -8.14 -1.42 10.93
C THR A 6 -9.39 -0.91 11.67
N CYS A 7 -10.51 -1.64 11.58
CA CYS A 7 -11.81 -1.17 12.09
C CYS A 7 -12.26 -1.88 13.38
N GLY A 8 -11.59 -2.96 13.79
CA GLY A 8 -11.93 -3.72 14.99
C GLY A 8 -13.14 -4.64 14.85
N ASN A 9 -13.73 -4.73 13.66
CA ASN A 9 -14.89 -5.59 13.40
C ASN A 9 -14.52 -7.06 13.62
N ASP A 10 -15.37 -7.78 14.36
CA ASP A 10 -15.23 -9.22 14.58
C ASP A 10 -16.07 -9.94 13.53
N TYR A 11 -15.39 -10.55 12.55
CA TYR A 11 -16.04 -11.10 11.37
C TYR A 11 -15.48 -12.48 11.02
N ASP A 12 -16.38 -13.41 10.73
CA ASP A 12 -16.06 -14.81 10.46
C ASP A 12 -15.35 -15.02 9.12
N LYS A 13 -15.50 -14.07 8.18
CA LYS A 13 -14.88 -14.10 6.85
C LYS A 13 -13.75 -13.09 6.68
N CYS A 14 -13.07 -12.73 7.77
CA CYS A 14 -11.79 -12.05 7.67
C CYS A 14 -10.81 -12.87 6.83
N PHE A 15 -9.93 -12.19 6.12
CA PHE A 15 -8.83 -12.77 5.35
C PHE A 15 -7.48 -12.28 5.87
N GLU A 16 -6.44 -13.04 5.59
CA GLU A 16 -5.07 -12.69 5.98
C GLU A 16 -4.29 -12.13 4.78
N VAL A 17 -3.52 -11.07 5.02
CA VAL A 17 -2.47 -10.56 4.14
C VAL A 17 -1.14 -10.81 4.81
N VAL A 18 -0.26 -11.58 4.16
CA VAL A 18 1.11 -11.79 4.65
C VAL A 18 2.04 -10.80 3.95
N LEU A 19 2.65 -9.90 4.73
CA LEU A 19 3.56 -8.87 4.23
C LEU A 19 4.84 -8.87 5.06
N GLY A 20 6.01 -8.94 4.41
CA GLY A 20 7.29 -8.97 5.15
C GLY A 20 7.49 -10.20 6.05
N GLY A 21 6.69 -11.25 5.89
CA GLY A 21 6.67 -12.43 6.76
C GLY A 21 5.74 -12.31 7.98
N GLU A 22 5.07 -11.17 8.15
CA GLU A 22 4.07 -10.94 9.20
C GLU A 22 2.66 -11.10 8.61
N GLY A 23 1.77 -11.77 9.35
CA GLY A 23 0.38 -11.98 8.97
C GLY A 23 -0.53 -10.88 9.54
N HIS A 24 -1.39 -10.32 8.70
CA HIS A 24 -2.34 -9.27 9.05
C HIS A 24 -3.78 -9.66 8.71
N SER A 25 -4.73 -9.47 9.63
CA SER A 25 -6.14 -9.84 9.45
C SER A 25 -7.06 -8.64 9.13
N PHE A 26 -7.84 -8.75 8.06
CA PHE A 26 -8.81 -7.73 7.64
C PHE A 26 -10.15 -8.31 7.21
N ASP A 27 -11.22 -7.53 7.38
CA ASP A 27 -12.57 -7.89 6.95
C ASP A 27 -12.92 -7.40 5.54
N SER A 28 -12.08 -6.53 4.96
CA SER A 28 -12.30 -5.89 3.67
C SER A 28 -10.99 -5.39 3.06
N PHE A 29 -10.94 -5.32 1.72
CA PHE A 29 -9.78 -4.75 1.02
C PHE A 29 -9.60 -3.26 1.33
N GLU A 30 -10.66 -2.51 1.60
CA GLU A 30 -10.56 -1.12 2.02
C GLU A 30 -9.76 -0.99 3.32
N CYS A 31 -10.06 -1.81 4.33
CA CYS A 31 -9.33 -1.84 5.58
C CYS A 31 -7.86 -2.26 5.39
N ALA A 32 -7.62 -3.29 4.57
CA ALA A 32 -6.26 -3.75 4.26
C ALA A 32 -5.44 -2.67 3.53
N ILE A 33 -6.00 -2.04 2.49
CA ILE A 33 -5.37 -0.95 1.75
C ILE A 33 -5.12 0.25 2.67
N GLN A 34 -6.07 0.55 3.56
CA GLN A 34 -5.93 1.67 4.49
C GLN A 34 -4.72 1.51 5.42
N ALA A 35 -4.50 0.29 5.91
CA ALA A 35 -3.41 -0.05 6.83
C ALA A 35 -2.07 -0.28 6.13
N LEU A 36 -2.05 -1.05 5.04
CA LEU A 36 -0.83 -1.63 4.48
C LEU A 36 -0.31 -0.95 3.20
N ALA A 37 -1.16 -0.23 2.46
CA ALA A 37 -0.71 0.34 1.19
C ALA A 37 0.28 1.51 1.44
N PRO A 38 1.47 1.49 0.81
CA PRO A 38 2.42 2.59 0.93
C PRO A 38 1.82 3.87 0.34
N ARG A 39 2.28 5.01 0.83
CA ARG A 39 1.87 6.32 0.34
C ARG A 39 2.89 6.87 -0.64
N CYS A 40 2.40 7.49 -1.70
CA CYS A 40 3.26 8.23 -2.61
C CYS A 40 3.90 9.42 -1.87
N ALA A 41 5.23 9.53 -1.92
CA ALA A 41 5.97 10.61 -1.28
C ALA A 41 5.68 12.00 -1.87
N HIS A 42 5.15 12.06 -3.10
CA HIS A 42 4.75 13.31 -3.75
C HIS A 42 3.28 13.68 -3.47
N CYS A 43 2.33 12.84 -3.92
CA CYS A 43 0.89 13.18 -3.88
C CYS A 43 0.13 12.60 -2.68
N GLY A 44 0.78 11.77 -1.85
CA GLY A 44 0.19 11.20 -0.63
C GLY A 44 -0.88 10.12 -0.84
N CYS A 45 -1.25 9.82 -2.10
CA CYS A 45 -2.22 8.77 -2.41
C CYS A 45 -1.68 7.39 -2.00
N ARG A 46 -2.59 6.45 -1.76
CA ARG A 46 -2.23 5.06 -1.49
C ARG A 46 -1.89 4.36 -2.79
N ILE A 47 -0.76 3.68 -2.81
CA ILE A 47 -0.27 2.94 -3.97
C ILE A 47 -0.89 1.53 -3.90
N ILE A 48 -1.90 1.30 -4.74
CA ILE A 48 -2.64 0.03 -4.82
C ILE A 48 -2.29 -0.78 -6.08
N GLY A 49 -1.46 -0.21 -6.96
CA GLY A 49 -0.99 -0.84 -8.20
C GLY A 49 0.54 -0.86 -8.28
N HIS A 50 1.08 -0.90 -9.50
CA HIS A 50 2.54 -0.92 -9.73
C HIS A 50 3.18 0.44 -9.42
N GLY A 51 3.56 0.64 -8.16
CA GLY A 51 4.34 1.80 -7.75
C GLY A 51 5.80 1.74 -8.20
N ILE A 52 6.50 2.85 -8.00
CA ILE A 52 7.94 2.97 -8.21
C ILE A 52 8.59 3.16 -6.85
N GLU A 53 9.66 2.43 -6.60
CA GLU A 53 10.52 2.60 -5.43
C GLU A 53 11.87 3.16 -5.86
N SER A 54 12.33 4.21 -5.18
CA SER A 54 13.65 4.80 -5.38
C SER A 54 14.15 5.40 -4.08
N GLU A 55 15.39 5.07 -3.69
CA GLU A 55 16.03 5.59 -2.48
C GLU A 55 15.17 5.45 -1.20
N GLY A 56 14.43 4.34 -1.08
CA GLY A 56 13.54 4.07 0.07
C GLY A 56 12.23 4.86 0.07
N GLN A 57 11.95 5.63 -0.98
CA GLN A 57 10.69 6.33 -1.18
C GLN A 57 9.83 5.63 -2.24
N TYR A 58 8.51 5.72 -2.06
CA TYR A 58 7.53 5.12 -2.95
C TYR A 58 6.73 6.18 -3.71
N TYR A 59 6.40 5.89 -4.97
CA TYR A 59 5.65 6.78 -5.85
C TYR A 59 4.56 6.02 -6.61
N CYS A 60 3.42 6.67 -6.84
CA CYS A 60 2.31 6.04 -7.57
C CYS A 60 2.54 5.92 -9.08
N CYS A 61 3.44 6.74 -9.63
CA CYS A 61 3.80 6.75 -11.06
C CYS A 61 5.11 7.51 -11.29
N ALA A 62 5.66 7.40 -12.50
CA ALA A 62 6.89 8.07 -12.93
C ALA A 62 6.81 9.58 -12.80
N HIS A 63 5.66 10.18 -13.12
CA HIS A 63 5.46 11.62 -12.95
C HIS A 63 5.70 12.08 -11.51
N CYS A 64 5.09 11.42 -10.52
CA CYS A 64 5.31 11.76 -9.11
C CYS A 64 6.76 11.56 -8.65
N ALA A 65 7.46 10.56 -9.20
CA ALA A 65 8.88 10.34 -8.93
C ALA A 65 9.75 11.44 -9.59
N HIS A 66 9.38 11.93 -10.78
CA HIS A 66 10.09 13.03 -11.45
C HIS A 66 9.96 14.34 -10.68
N GLU A 67 8.76 14.67 -10.19
CA GLU A 67 8.51 15.87 -9.37
C GLU A 67 9.31 15.90 -8.06
N THR A 68 9.85 14.75 -7.65
CA THR A 68 10.67 14.58 -6.44
C THR A 68 12.14 14.31 -6.75
N GLY A 69 12.57 14.46 -8.00
CA GLY A 69 13.98 14.42 -8.39
C GLY A 69 14.51 13.05 -8.80
N VAL A 70 13.64 12.10 -9.20
CA VAL A 70 14.03 10.76 -9.67
C VAL A 70 13.85 10.63 -11.20
N PRO A 71 14.65 11.31 -12.04
CA PRO A 71 14.39 11.45 -13.49
C PRO A 71 14.49 10.14 -14.29
N ALA A 72 15.06 9.08 -13.71
CA ALA A 72 15.16 7.76 -14.34
C ALA A 72 13.90 6.90 -14.13
N ALA A 73 12.90 7.39 -13.38
CA ALA A 73 11.70 6.64 -13.07
C ALA A 73 10.90 6.30 -14.34
N ARG A 74 10.37 5.08 -14.39
CA ARG A 74 9.52 4.59 -15.49
C ARG A 74 8.38 3.79 -14.91
N ASP A 75 7.18 4.00 -15.46
CA ASP A 75 6.02 3.18 -15.10
C ASP A 75 6.29 1.73 -15.46
N ARG A 76 5.86 0.82 -14.59
CA ARG A 76 5.90 -0.62 -14.83
C ARG A 76 4.54 -1.05 -15.35
N VAL A 77 4.53 -1.65 -16.55
CA VAL A 77 3.32 -2.18 -17.22
C VAL A 77 3.33 -3.70 -17.17
#